data_AF-A0A537XSX5-F1
#
_entry.id   AF-A0A537XSX5-F1
#
_cell.length_a   1.000
_cell.length_b   1.000
_cell.length_c   1.000
_cell.angle_alpha   90.00
_cell.angle_beta   90.00
_cell.angle_gamma   90.00
#
_symmetry.space_group_name_H-M   'P 1'
#
loop_
_entity.id
_entity.type
_entity.pdbx_description
1 polymer ?
#
loop_
_entity_poly.entity_id
_entity_poly.type
_entity_poly.pdbx_seq_one_letter_code
_entity_poly.pdbx_strand_id
1 'polypeptide(L)'
;MDSLNRRDLVLAISPFGLPDARVTAAAVRAGALGVLDLGRDRDAAIGALAETARWARGPFGVRVGAGCPLLPSDLPDTVDTVLLAPDAPWQVRDAGG
;
A
#
# COMPACT_ATOMS: atom_id res chain seq x y z
N MET A 1 -25.62 2.44 -9.38
CA MET A 1 -24.89 3.08 -8.29
C MET A 1 -24.30 1.94 -7.51
N ASP A 2 -23.07 1.58 -7.86
CA ASP A 2 -22.41 0.39 -7.31
C ASP A 2 -22.39 0.54 -5.79
N SER A 3 -22.84 -0.49 -5.07
CA SER A 3 -22.79 -0.45 -3.61
C SER A 3 -21.32 -0.30 -3.24
N LEU A 4 -20.92 0.83 -2.67
CA LEU A 4 -19.56 1.06 -2.23
C LEU A 4 -19.11 -0.16 -1.42
N ASN A 5 -18.08 -0.86 -1.90
CA ASN A 5 -17.50 -1.97 -1.15
C ASN A 5 -17.12 -1.42 0.23
N ARG A 6 -17.44 -2.13 1.32
CA ARG A 6 -17.12 -1.68 2.68
C ARG A 6 -15.64 -1.29 2.82
N ARG A 7 -14.76 -1.96 2.07
CA ARG A 7 -13.33 -1.70 2.01
C ARG A 7 -13.00 -0.27 1.55
N ASP A 8 -13.81 0.32 0.67
CA ASP A 8 -13.53 1.62 0.05
C ASP A 8 -14.01 2.80 0.90
N LEU A 9 -14.71 2.53 2.00
CA LEU A 9 -15.26 3.57 2.89
C LEU A 9 -14.24 4.11 3.89
N VAL A 10 -13.22 3.32 4.25
CA VAL A 10 -12.23 3.68 5.27
C VAL A 10 -10.82 3.39 4.75
N LEU A 11 -10.00 4.43 4.70
CA LEU A 11 -8.58 4.36 4.37
C LEU A 11 -7.74 4.35 5.65
N ALA A 12 -7.02 3.26 5.90
CA ALA A 12 -6.12 3.13 7.03
C ALA A 12 -4.66 3.08 6.54
N ILE A 13 -3.99 4.23 6.61
CA ILE A 13 -2.60 4.38 6.17
C ILE A 13 -1.69 4.13 7.36
N SER A 14 -0.69 3.24 7.27
CA SER A 14 0.38 3.16 8.27
C SER A 14 1.24 4.44 8.16
N PRO A 15 1.22 5.38 9.13
CA PRO A 15 2.14 6.51 9.10
C PRO A 15 3.56 6.03 9.48
N PHE A 16 4.51 6.96 9.64
CA PHE A 16 5.91 6.78 10.11
C PHE A 16 7.03 6.72 9.06
N GLY A 17 6.72 6.77 7.75
CA GLY A 17 7.77 6.72 6.69
C GLY A 17 8.65 5.47 6.75
N LEU A 18 8.20 4.47 7.51
CA LEU A 18 8.76 3.16 7.71
C LEU A 18 7.63 2.16 7.45
N PRO A 19 7.85 1.15 6.61
CA PRO A 19 6.84 0.14 6.33
C PRO A 19 6.42 -0.63 7.60
N ASP A 20 5.11 -0.71 7.89
CA ASP A 20 4.54 -1.55 8.95
C ASP A 20 3.47 -2.50 8.38
N ALA A 21 3.88 -3.75 8.18
CA ALA A 21 3.03 -4.81 7.65
C ALA A 21 1.92 -5.25 8.63
N ARG A 22 2.14 -5.15 9.94
CA ARG A 22 1.18 -5.64 10.94
C ARG A 22 -0.03 -4.74 11.01
N VAL A 23 0.20 -3.42 11.05
CA VAL A 23 -0.87 -2.41 11.07
C VAL A 23 -1.70 -2.50 9.79
N THR A 24 -1.02 -2.54 8.64
CA THR A 24 -1.69 -2.64 7.34
C THR A 24 -2.54 -3.91 7.24
N ALA A 25 -1.97 -5.07 7.59
CA ALA A 25 -2.70 -6.33 7.56
C ALA A 25 -3.88 -6.37 8.55
N ALA A 26 -3.74 -5.75 9.73
CA ALA A 26 -4.84 -5.65 10.69
C ALA A 26 -6.00 -4.81 10.13
N ALA A 27 -5.71 -3.68 9.46
CA ALA A 27 -6.72 -2.85 8.83
C ALA A 27 -7.46 -3.59 7.71
N VAL A 28 -6.74 -4.32 6.84
CA VAL A 28 -7.35 -5.15 5.79
C VAL A 28 -8.30 -6.17 6.39
N ARG A 29 -7.87 -6.91 7.42
CA ARG A 29 -8.72 -7.89 8.10
C ARG A 29 -9.91 -7.27 8.85
N ALA A 30 -9.81 -6.00 9.25
CA ALA A 30 -10.91 -5.24 9.83
C ALA A 30 -11.93 -4.76 8.77
N GLY A 31 -11.67 -5.00 7.48
CA GLY A 31 -12.54 -4.62 6.38
C GLY A 31 -12.34 -3.19 5.87
N ALA A 32 -11.23 -2.54 6.23
CA ALA A 32 -10.81 -1.25 5.67
C ALA A 32 -9.83 -1.44 4.50
N LEU A 33 -9.61 -0.40 3.70
CA LEU A 33 -8.49 -0.32 2.78
C LEU A 33 -7.21 -0.01 3.59
N GLY A 34 -6.51 -1.08 4.00
CA GLY A 34 -5.18 -0.95 4.60
C GLY A 34 -4.15 -0.52 3.55
N VAL A 35 -3.37 0.50 3.87
CA VAL A 35 -2.34 1.07 2.99
C VAL A 35 -0.97 1.05 3.67
N LEU A 36 -0.04 0.30 3.07
CA LEU A 36 1.35 0.21 3.52
C LEU A 36 2.17 1.39 2.98
N ASP A 37 2.83 2.13 3.86
CA ASP A 37 3.82 3.14 3.46
C ASP A 37 5.12 2.47 3.03
N LEU A 38 5.61 2.75 1.83
CA LEU A 38 6.82 2.11 1.29
C LEU A 38 8.13 2.73 1.82
N GLY A 39 8.07 3.88 2.49
CA GLY A 39 9.25 4.52 3.06
C GLY A 39 10.35 4.83 2.04
N ARG A 40 11.59 4.86 2.50
CA ARG A 40 12.79 5.25 1.72
C ARG A 40 13.86 4.17 1.61
N ASP A 41 13.61 3.00 2.18
CA ASP A 41 14.53 1.87 2.22
C ASP A 41 13.94 0.71 1.40
N ARG A 42 14.67 0.27 0.38
CA ARG A 42 14.18 -0.72 -0.59
C ARG A 42 13.95 -2.08 0.05
N ASP A 43 14.90 -2.54 0.86
CA ASP A 43 14.86 -3.88 1.44
C ASP A 43 13.78 -3.96 2.52
N ALA A 44 13.64 -2.90 3.32
CA ALA A 44 12.55 -2.78 4.29
C ALA A 44 11.18 -2.78 3.59
N ALA A 45 11.04 -2.05 2.48
CA ALA A 45 9.79 -1.99 1.70
C ALA A 45 9.42 -3.36 1.12
N ILE A 46 10.37 -4.06 0.49
CA ILE A 46 10.15 -5.40 -0.07
C ILE A 46 9.77 -6.40 1.03
N GLY A 47 10.49 -6.37 2.15
CA GLY A 47 10.18 -7.23 3.30
C GLY A 47 8.76 -7.02 3.82
N ALA A 48 8.36 -5.75 4.00
CA ALA A 48 7.03 -5.42 4.48
C ALA A 48 5.92 -5.73 3.46
N LEU A 49 6.17 -5.60 2.15
CA LEU A 49 5.24 -6.03 1.11
C LEU A 49 4.95 -7.54 1.20
N ALA A 50 6.00 -8.35 1.31
CA ALA A 50 5.88 -9.80 1.45
C ALA A 50 5.15 -10.19 2.75
N GLU A 51 5.47 -9.54 3.87
CA GLU A 51 4.78 -9.77 5.14
C GLU A 51 3.31 -9.36 5.10
N THR A 52 3.00 -8.22 4.48
CA THR A 52 1.62 -7.72 4.33
C THR A 52 0.80 -8.68 3.47
N ALA A 53 1.31 -9.11 2.31
CA ALA A 53 0.64 -10.07 1.44
C ALA A 53 0.34 -11.40 2.19
N ARG A 54 1.28 -11.85 3.03
CA ARG A 54 1.10 -13.05 3.86
C ARG A 54 0.04 -12.90 4.96
N TRP A 55 -0.05 -11.73 5.59
CA TRP A 55 -0.88 -11.52 6.79
C TRP A 55 -2.25 -10.91 6.51
N ALA A 56 -2.39 -10.10 5.46
CA ALA A 56 -3.61 -9.38 5.12
C ALA A 56 -4.73 -10.32 4.65
N ARG A 57 -4.38 -11.41 3.95
CA ARG A 57 -5.33 -12.41 3.40
C ARG A 57 -6.41 -11.78 2.50
N GLY A 58 -6.04 -10.71 1.80
CA GLY A 58 -6.85 -9.96 0.85
C GLY A 58 -5.98 -8.88 0.19
N PRO A 59 -6.49 -8.20 -0.84
CA PRO A 59 -5.72 -7.14 -1.47
C PRO A 59 -5.54 -5.96 -0.51
N PHE A 60 -4.52 -5.14 -0.76
CA PHE A 60 -4.19 -3.97 0.04
C PHE A 60 -3.63 -2.85 -0.83
N GLY A 61 -3.55 -1.63 -0.30
CA GLY A 61 -2.95 -0.51 -1.01
C GLY A 61 -1.52 -0.21 -0.55
N VAL A 62 -0.82 0.61 -1.32
CA VAL A 62 0.49 1.16 -0.94
C VAL A 62 0.49 2.68 -1.02
N ARG A 63 1.27 3.34 -0.16
CA ARG A 63 1.56 4.76 -0.24
C ARG A 63 2.97 4.96 -0.74
N VAL A 64 3.11 5.70 -1.84
CA VAL A 64 4.39 6.10 -2.43
C VAL A 64 4.66 7.55 -2.00
N GLY A 65 5.66 7.72 -1.12
CA GLY A 65 6.14 9.04 -0.68
C GLY A 65 7.42 9.49 -1.36
N ALA A 66 7.87 10.71 -1.07
CA ALA A 66 9.20 11.19 -1.49
C ALA A 66 10.31 10.21 -1.14
N GLY A 67 11.19 9.96 -2.12
CA GLY A 67 12.34 9.07 -1.96
C GLY A 67 12.00 7.58 -1.90
N CYS A 68 10.75 7.18 -2.24
CA CYS A 68 10.42 5.77 -2.43
C CYS A 68 11.35 5.15 -3.50
N PRO A 69 12.09 4.08 -3.17
CA PRO A 69 13.08 3.50 -4.08
C PRO A 69 12.49 2.42 -5.00
N LEU A 70 11.22 2.05 -4.81
CA LEU A 70 10.56 1.02 -5.62
C LEU A 70 10.04 1.58 -6.94
N LEU A 71 9.96 0.69 -7.92
CA LEU A 71 9.30 0.88 -9.21
C LEU A 71 7.91 0.24 -9.18
N PRO A 72 6.98 0.66 -10.06
CA PRO A 72 5.67 -0.01 -10.17
C PRO A 72 5.78 -1.51 -10.39
N SER A 73 6.78 -1.96 -11.16
CA SER A 73 7.05 -3.39 -11.42
C SER A 73 7.54 -4.18 -10.21
N ASP A 74 7.94 -3.51 -9.11
CA ASP A 74 8.30 -4.19 -7.86
C ASP A 74 7.06 -4.54 -7.02
N LEU A 75 5.86 -4.00 -7.36
CA LEU A 75 4.64 -4.27 -6.60
C LEU A 75 4.09 -5.66 -6.89
N PRO A 76 3.69 -6.42 -5.86
CA PRO A 76 3.03 -7.72 -6.06
C PRO A 76 1.57 -7.53 -6.50
N ASP A 77 1.03 -8.50 -7.24
CA ASP A 77 -0.37 -8.50 -7.75
C ASP A 77 -1.45 -8.29 -6.67
N THR A 78 -1.13 -8.57 -5.40
CA THR A 78 -2.02 -8.31 -4.25
C THR A 78 -2.20 -6.83 -3.94
N VAL A 79 -1.37 -5.94 -4.51
CA VAL A 79 -1.54 -4.49 -4.40
C VAL A 79 -2.48 -4.03 -5.50
N ASP A 80 -3.68 -3.56 -5.11
CA ASP A 80 -4.73 -3.12 -6.04
C ASP A 80 -4.94 -1.61 -6.04
N THR A 81 -4.30 -0.90 -5.10
CA THR A 81 -4.47 0.54 -4.92
C THR A 81 -3.12 1.20 -4.64
N VAL A 82 -2.85 2.31 -5.33
CA VAL A 82 -1.65 3.12 -5.10
C VAL A 82 -2.06 4.54 -4.71
N LEU A 83 -1.61 4.97 -3.53
CA LEU A 83 -1.74 6.34 -3.04
C LEU A 83 -0.44 7.10 -3.28
N LEU A 84 -0.49 8.08 -4.19
CA LEU A 84 0.65 8.95 -4.49
C LEU A 84 0.64 10.15 -3.55
N ALA A 85 1.71 10.34 -2.79
CA ALA A 85 1.94 11.61 -2.10
C ALA A 85 2.23 12.74 -3.13
N PRO A 86 2.03 14.02 -2.78
CA PRO A 86 2.30 15.14 -3.70
C PRO A 86 3.73 15.18 -4.25
N ASP A 87 4.67 14.57 -3.55
CA ASP A 87 6.10 14.51 -3.83
C ASP A 87 6.56 13.09 -4.25
N ALA A 88 5.62 12.22 -4.62
CA ALA A 88 5.93 10.88 -5.09
C ALA A 88 6.76 10.93 -6.39
N PRO A 89 7.72 10.02 -6.55
CA PRO A 89 8.48 9.88 -7.81
C PRO A 89 7.64 9.31 -8.96
N TRP A 90 6.47 8.74 -8.68
CA TRP A 90 5.58 8.15 -9.68
C TRP A 90 4.46 9.12 -10.06
N GLN A 91 3.95 9.00 -11.28
CA GLN A 91 2.72 9.62 -11.73
C GLN A 91 1.55 8.63 -11.74
N VAL A 92 0.32 9.13 -11.81
CA VAL A 92 -0.90 8.30 -11.91
C VAL A 92 -0.82 7.29 -13.07
N ARG A 93 -0.21 7.69 -14.19
CA ARG A 93 -0.03 6.83 -15.37
C ARG A 93 0.88 5.62 -15.11
N ASP A 94 1.78 5.72 -14.13
CA ASP A 94 2.73 4.67 -13.79
C ASP A 94 2.10 3.64 -12.84
N ALA A 95 1.02 4.03 -12.14
CA ALA A 95 0.35 3.23 -11.12
C ALA A 95 -0.88 2.45 -11.63
N GLY A 96 -1.45 2.82 -12.79
CA GLY A 96 -2.71 2.29 -13.32
C GLY A 96 -2.55 1.34 -14.52
N GLY A 97 -1.55 0.45 -14.47
CA GLY A 97 -1.29 -0.57 -15.50
C GLY A 97 -2.17 -1.80 -15.37
#